data_AF-A0ABC9WSY6-F1
#
_entry.id   AF-A0ABC9WSY6-F1
#
_cell.length_a   1.000
_cell.length_b   1.000
_cell.length_c   1.000
_cell.angle_alpha   90.00
_cell.angle_beta   90.00
_cell.angle_gamma   90.00
#
_symmetry.space_group_name_H-M   'P 1'
#
loop_
_entity.id
_entity.type
_entity.pdbx_description
1 polymer ?
#
loop_
_entity_poly.entity_id
_entity_poly.type
_entity_poly.pdbx_seq_one_letter_code
_entity_poly.pdbx_strand_id
1 'polypeptide(L)'
;MKRVRTVFKPEQLERLEQEFLKQQYMVGTERVDLAATLHLTETQVKVWFQNRRIKWRKQSMEQKAAKLSQFGVIQPATVDSTDIKDHEEDTVDVEL
;
A
#
# COMPACT_ATOMS: atom_id res chain seq x y z
N MET A 1 11.52 -12.71 -19.26
CA MET A 1 10.29 -12.52 -20.08
C MET A 1 9.43 -11.43 -19.44
N LYS A 2 9.19 -10.30 -20.11
CA LYS A 2 8.29 -9.25 -19.60
C LYS A 2 6.86 -9.79 -19.64
N ARG A 3 6.14 -9.80 -18.52
CA ARG A 3 4.72 -10.18 -18.52
C ARG A 3 3.95 -9.11 -19.30
N VAL A 4 3.20 -9.52 -20.32
CA VAL A 4 2.33 -8.61 -21.07
C VAL A 4 1.29 -8.06 -20.10
N ARG A 5 1.16 -6.73 -20.05
CA ARG A 5 0.18 -6.07 -19.18
C ARG A 5 -1.22 -6.31 -19.76
N THR A 6 -2.07 -7.00 -19.02
CA THR A 6 -3.49 -7.12 -19.34
C THR A 6 -4.21 -5.82 -18.98
N VAL A 7 -5.11 -5.36 -19.84
CA VAL A 7 -6.10 -4.32 -19.58
C VAL A 7 -7.46 -4.97 -19.47
N PHE A 8 -8.18 -4.71 -18.36
CA PHE A 8 -9.52 -5.24 -18.15
C PHE A 8 -10.57 -4.32 -18.77
N LYS A 9 -11.63 -4.90 -19.31
CA LYS A 9 -12.78 -4.16 -19.82
C LYS A 9 -13.57 -3.52 -18.67
N PRO A 10 -14.33 -2.44 -18.92
CA PRO A 10 -15.16 -1.80 -17.88
C PRO A 10 -16.11 -2.78 -17.19
N GLU A 11 -16.78 -3.67 -17.93
CA GLU A 11 -17.71 -4.65 -17.34
C GLU A 11 -17.01 -5.67 -16.42
N GLN A 12 -15.76 -6.02 -16.74
CA GLN A 12 -14.95 -6.92 -15.91
C GLN A 12 -14.57 -6.23 -14.60
N LEU A 13 -14.17 -4.96 -14.67
CA LEU A 13 -13.81 -4.17 -13.49
C LEU A 13 -15.01 -3.96 -12.56
N GLU A 14 -16.18 -3.68 -13.12
CA GLU A 14 -17.41 -3.51 -12.35
C GLU A 14 -17.75 -4.78 -11.57
N ARG A 15 -17.75 -5.94 -12.23
CA ARG A 15 -18.04 -7.21 -11.55
C ARG A 15 -16.98 -7.59 -10.52
N LEU A 16 -15.69 -7.33 -10.80
CA LEU A 16 -14.61 -7.53 -9.84
C LEU A 16 -14.79 -6.65 -8.60
N GLU A 17 -15.21 -5.40 -8.77
CA GLU A 17 -15.48 -4.47 -7.67
C GLU A 17 -16.71 -4.89 -6.85
N GLN A 18 -17.80 -5.28 -7.51
CA GLN A 18 -19.01 -5.78 -6.85
C GLN A 18 -18.69 -6.99 -5.97
N GLU A 19 -17.87 -7.92 -6.46
CA GLU A 19 -17.48 -9.09 -5.68
C GLU A 19 -16.51 -8.72 -4.54
N PHE A 20 -15.62 -7.75 -4.76
CA PHE A 20 -14.73 -7.23 -3.72
C PHE A 20 -15.49 -6.60 -2.53
N LEU A 21 -16.60 -5.93 -2.80
CA LEU A 21 -17.46 -5.36 -1.75
C LEU A 21 -18.09 -6.43 -0.86
N LYS A 22 -18.38 -7.62 -1.42
CA LYS A 22 -18.87 -8.78 -0.65
C LYS A 22 -17.75 -9.48 0.09
N GLN A 23 -16.60 -9.65 -0.56
CA GLN A 23 -15.46 -10.38 -0.02
C GLN A 23 -14.13 -9.81 -0.51
N GLN A 24 -13.23 -9.46 0.42
CA GLN A 24 -11.95 -8.83 0.05
C GLN A 24 -10.86 -9.85 -0.35
N TYR A 25 -11.11 -11.14 -0.13
CA TYR A 25 -10.18 -12.24 -0.38
C TYR A 25 -10.86 -13.32 -1.21
N MET A 26 -10.46 -13.44 -2.47
CA MET A 26 -10.98 -14.44 -3.40
C MET A 26 -10.15 -15.73 -3.33
N VAL A 27 -10.76 -16.85 -2.96
CA VAL A 27 -10.08 -18.13 -2.70
C VAL A 27 -10.80 -19.32 -3.35
N GLY A 28 -10.09 -20.43 -3.52
CA GLY A 28 -10.65 -21.72 -3.94
C GLY A 28 -11.60 -21.63 -5.15
N THR A 29 -12.79 -22.19 -4.98
CA THR A 29 -13.83 -22.32 -6.01
C THR A 29 -14.36 -20.97 -6.49
N GLU A 30 -14.57 -20.01 -5.59
CA GLU A 30 -15.13 -18.69 -5.96
C GLU A 30 -14.23 -17.96 -6.96
N ARG A 31 -12.91 -18.16 -6.84
CA ARG A 31 -11.94 -17.62 -7.80
C ARG A 31 -12.08 -18.26 -9.18
N VAL A 32 -12.28 -19.57 -9.22
CA VAL A 32 -12.43 -20.33 -10.47
C VAL A 32 -13.71 -19.88 -11.17
N ASP A 33 -14.82 -19.78 -10.45
CA ASP A 33 -16.12 -19.40 -11.00
C ASP A 33 -16.12 -17.96 -11.52
N LEU A 34 -15.52 -17.03 -10.77
CA LEU A 34 -15.41 -15.64 -11.20
C LEU A 34 -14.49 -15.48 -12.41
N ALA A 35 -13.37 -16.22 -12.44
CA ALA A 35 -12.46 -16.22 -13.57
C ALA A 35 -13.16 -16.73 -14.85
N ALA A 36 -13.89 -17.83 -14.75
CA ALA A 36 -14.67 -18.39 -15.85
C ALA A 36 -15.73 -17.40 -16.36
N THR A 37 -16.49 -16.78 -15.45
CA THR A 37 -17.55 -15.82 -15.78
C THR A 37 -17.02 -14.57 -16.49
N LEU A 38 -15.82 -14.12 -16.11
CA LEU A 38 -15.20 -12.90 -16.67
C LEU A 38 -14.27 -13.17 -17.86
N HIS A 39 -14.12 -14.43 -18.27
CA HIS A 39 -13.13 -14.85 -19.27
C HIS A 39 -11.71 -14.39 -18.92
N LEU A 40 -11.35 -14.52 -17.64
CA LEU A 40 -10.03 -14.22 -17.10
C LEU A 40 -9.38 -15.51 -16.58
N THR A 41 -8.08 -15.46 -16.35
CA THR A 41 -7.38 -16.52 -15.61
C THR A 41 -7.53 -16.30 -14.10
N GLU A 42 -7.52 -17.39 -13.32
CA GLU A 42 -7.48 -17.31 -11.85
C GLU A 42 -6.34 -16.43 -11.34
N THR A 43 -5.19 -16.45 -12.03
CA THR A 43 -4.03 -15.62 -11.67
C THR A 43 -4.33 -14.14 -11.85
N GLN A 44 -5.02 -13.74 -12.93
CA GLN A 44 -5.43 -12.35 -13.12
C GLN A 44 -6.42 -11.90 -12.05
N VAL A 45 -7.41 -12.73 -11.70
CA VAL A 45 -8.35 -12.44 -10.62
C VAL A 45 -7.60 -12.30 -9.29
N LYS A 46 -6.71 -13.25 -8.96
CA LYS A 46 -5.86 -13.20 -7.75
C LYS A 46 -5.06 -11.90 -7.66
N VAL A 47 -4.38 -11.53 -8.75
CA VAL A 47 -3.55 -10.31 -8.80
C VAL A 47 -4.42 -9.06 -8.70
N TRP A 48 -5.59 -9.04 -9.34
CA TRP A 48 -6.51 -7.92 -9.23
C TRP A 48 -6.99 -7.73 -7.79
N PHE A 49 -7.42 -8.80 -7.11
CA PHE A 49 -7.83 -8.74 -5.70
C PHE A 49 -6.68 -8.30 -4.78
N GLN A 50 -5.46 -8.76 -5.03
CA GLN A 50 -4.28 -8.30 -4.30
C GLN A 50 -4.08 -6.78 -4.48
N ASN A 51 -4.04 -6.31 -5.72
CA ASN A 51 -3.88 -4.89 -6.03
C ASN A 51 -5.02 -4.05 -5.45
N ARG A 52 -6.25 -4.55 -5.50
CA ARG A 52 -7.44 -3.88 -4.96
C ARG A 52 -7.34 -3.69 -3.45
N ARG A 53 -6.87 -4.70 -2.70
CA ARG A 53 -6.58 -4.57 -1.26
C ARG A 53 -5.49 -3.56 -0.96
N ILE A 54 -4.41 -3.51 -1.76
CA ILE A 54 -3.37 -2.48 -1.60
C ILE A 54 -3.98 -1.09 -1.75
N LYS A 55 -4.76 -0.86 -2.82
CA LYS A 55 -5.43 0.43 -3.06
C LYS A 55 -6.39 0.78 -1.92
N TRP A 56 -7.20 -0.18 -1.45
CA TRP A 56 -8.13 0.02 -0.34
C TRP A 56 -7.43 0.43 0.95
N ARG A 57 -6.32 -0.25 1.32
CA ARG A 57 -5.52 0.12 2.49
C ARG A 57 -4.90 1.50 2.35
N LYS A 58 -4.36 1.83 1.17
CA LYS A 58 -3.79 3.17 0.90
C LYS A 58 -4.83 4.27 1.07
N GLN A 59 -6.03 4.09 0.53
CA GLN A 59 -7.14 5.04 0.69
C GLN A 59 -7.51 5.22 2.17
N SER A 60 -7.53 4.15 2.97
CA SER A 60 -7.79 4.25 4.41
C SER A 60 -6.69 5.04 5.15
N MET A 61 -5.42 4.84 4.80
CA MET A 61 -4.31 5.57 5.42
C MET A 61 -4.26 7.04 5.01
N GLU A 62 -4.53 7.34 3.75
CA GLU A 62 -4.61 8.72 3.24
C GLU A 62 -5.74 9.50 3.91
N GLN A 63 -6.91 8.86 4.11
CA GLN A 63 -8.00 9.46 4.89
C GLN A 63 -7.62 9.71 6.35
N LYS A 64 -6.83 8.83 6.98
CA LYS A 64 -6.32 9.05 8.35
C LYS A 64 -5.29 10.18 8.40
N ALA A 65 -4.38 10.25 7.44
CA ALA A 65 -3.39 11.31 7.32
C ALA A 65 -4.06 12.68 7.08
N ALA A 66 -5.05 12.74 6.20
CA ALA A 66 -5.82 13.96 5.94
C ALA A 66 -6.58 14.44 7.19
N LYS A 67 -7.17 13.51 7.96
CA LYS A 67 -7.80 13.85 9.25
C LYS A 67 -6.78 14.36 10.26
N LEU A 68 -5.61 13.73 10.39
CA LEU A 68 -4.55 14.21 11.29
C LEU A 68 -4.04 15.60 10.89
N SER A 69 -3.89 15.89 9.60
CA SER A 69 -3.55 17.25 9.13
C SER A 69 -4.67 18.27 9.40
N GLN A 70 -5.93 17.84 9.38
CA GLN A 70 -7.08 18.69 9.68
C GLN A 70 -7.22 19.00 11.18
N PHE A 71 -6.73 18.12 12.06
CA PHE A 71 -6.75 18.31 13.52
C PHE A 71 -5.49 19.01 14.08
N GLY A 72 -4.60 19.55 13.23
CA GLY A 72 -3.60 20.53 13.65
C GLY A 72 -2.54 20.05 14.66
N VAL A 73 -2.25 18.74 14.75
CA VAL A 73 -1.20 18.22 15.64
C VAL A 73 -0.05 17.62 14.82
N ILE A 74 0.78 18.48 14.20
CA ILE A 74 2.22 18.24 14.01
C ILE A 74 2.93 19.60 14.06
N GLN A 75 3.66 19.88 15.14
CA GLN A 75 4.86 20.72 15.03
C GLN A 75 6.04 19.78 14.76
N PRO A 76 6.67 19.81 13.58
CA PRO A 76 8.02 19.28 13.44
C PRO A 76 8.96 20.33 14.02
N ALA A 77 9.63 20.00 15.13
CA ALA A 77 10.65 20.84 15.73
C ALA A 77 11.74 21.13 14.69
N THR A 78 11.76 22.36 14.19
CA THR A 78 12.91 22.95 13.53
C THR A 78 13.60 23.82 14.56
N VAL A 79 14.66 23.29 15.15
CA VAL A 79 15.69 24.11 15.80
C VAL A 79 17.01 23.75 15.13
N ASP A 80 17.22 24.38 13.97
CA ASP A 80 18.55 24.63 13.44
C ASP A 80 19.15 25.75 14.28
N SER A 81 20.30 25.50 14.90
CA SER A 81 21.28 26.52 15.28
C SER A 81 22.62 25.84 15.42
N THR A 82 23.34 25.91 14.32
CA THR A 82 24.80 25.83 14.28
C THR A 82 25.40 26.94 15.15
N ASP A 83 26.49 26.57 15.84
CA ASP A 83 27.61 27.38 16.38
C ASP A 83 27.89 27.17 17.88
N ILE A 84 29.20 27.12 18.18
CA ILE A 84 29.91 27.16 19.46
C ILE A 84 30.69 25.88 19.86
N LYS A 85 31.90 25.85 19.27
CA LYS A 85 33.25 25.71 19.87
C LYS A 85 33.78 24.36 20.36
N ASP A 86 34.91 24.03 19.73
CA ASP A 86 36.01 23.16 20.12
C ASP A 86 36.21 22.97 21.63
N HIS A 87 36.24 21.72 22.06
CA HIS A 87 37.29 21.27 22.97
C HIS A 87 37.64 19.81 22.67
N GLU A 88 38.89 19.60 22.26
CA GLU A 88 39.62 18.35 22.42
C GLU A 88 39.39 17.79 23.82
N GLU A 89 39.04 16.50 23.92
CA GLU A 89 39.74 15.66 24.87
C GLU A 89 39.86 14.25 24.29
N ASP A 90 41.12 13.91 24.04
CA ASP A 90 41.65 12.58 23.79
C ASP A 90 41.31 11.68 24.98
N THR A 91 40.65 10.55 24.74
CA THR A 91 40.81 9.39 25.62
C THR A 91 40.47 8.14 24.84
N VAL A 92 41.53 7.57 24.27
CA VAL A 92 41.63 6.15 23.96
C VAL A 92 41.37 5.35 25.24
N ASP A 93 40.49 4.36 25.19
CA ASP A 93 40.80 3.06 25.81
C ASP A 93 39.94 1.94 25.19
N VAL A 94 40.65 0.89 24.82
CA VAL A 94 40.18 -0.35 24.21
C VAL A 94 40.15 -1.37 25.33
N GLU A 95 39.01 -2.05 25.55
CA GLU A 95 39.07 -3.34 26.24
C GLU A 95 38.04 -4.34 25.73
N LEU A 96 38.61 -5.37 25.09
CA LEU A 96 38.25 -6.79 24.90
C LEU A 96 36.78 -7.24 24.94
#